data_AF-A0A0M4LSP8-F1
#
_entry.id   AF-A0A0M4LSP8-F1
#
_cell.length_a   1.000
_cell.length_b   1.000
_cell.length_c   1.000
_cell.angle_alpha   90.00
_cell.angle_beta   90.00
_cell.angle_gamma   90.00
#
_symmetry.space_group_name_H-M   'P 1'
#
loop_
_entity.id
_entity.type
_entity.pdbx_description
1 polymer ?
#
loop_
_entity_poly.entity_id
_entity_poly.type
_entity_poly.pdbx_seq_one_letter_code
_entity_poly.pdbx_strand_id
1 'polypeptide(L)'
;MPSLTVTAKGQGTLKRDLLQHLGIKPGERINFDKLPGGELRIKAAQPVGTIDNFIGRFAGKVKKPLTLEEMNEIAASGWAGEK
;
A
#
# COMPACT_ATOMS: atom_id res chain seq x y z
N MET A 1 -26.64 -5.04 8.01
CA MET A 1 -25.65 -5.79 7.20
C MET A 1 -25.92 -5.52 5.73
N PRO A 2 -24.95 -4.97 4.97
CA PRO A 2 -25.10 -4.86 3.53
C PRO A 2 -25.11 -6.27 2.92
N SER A 3 -26.16 -6.60 2.17
CA SER A 3 -26.25 -7.83 1.37
C SER A 3 -26.34 -7.47 -0.11
N LEU A 4 -25.85 -8.38 -0.95
CA LEU A 4 -25.84 -8.21 -2.41
C LEU A 4 -26.32 -9.49 -3.07
N THR A 5 -27.23 -9.33 -4.03
CA THR A 5 -27.75 -10.46 -4.81
C THR A 5 -26.75 -10.81 -5.90
N VAL A 6 -26.41 -12.09 -5.97
CA VAL A 6 -25.56 -12.61 -7.05
C VAL A 6 -26.37 -12.64 -8.34
N THR A 7 -25.81 -12.07 -9.40
CA THR A 7 -26.41 -12.13 -10.74
C THR A 7 -26.42 -13.57 -11.27
N ALA A 8 -27.23 -13.84 -12.30
CA ALA A 8 -27.25 -15.17 -12.94
C ALA A 8 -25.88 -15.64 -13.45
N LYS A 9 -24.94 -14.71 -13.69
CA LYS A 9 -23.56 -14.99 -14.10
C LYS A 9 -22.61 -15.29 -12.92
N GLY A 10 -23.12 -15.36 -11.70
CA GLY A 10 -22.29 -15.58 -10.50
C GLY A 10 -21.54 -14.33 -10.03
N GLN A 11 -21.85 -13.14 -10.55
CA GLN A 11 -21.17 -11.89 -10.21
C GLN A 11 -21.97 -11.07 -9.18
N GLY A 12 -21.28 -10.41 -8.25
CA GLY A 12 -21.83 -9.40 -7.36
C GLY A 12 -21.07 -8.08 -7.50
N THR A 13 -21.77 -6.95 -7.42
CA THR A 13 -21.17 -5.62 -7.53
C THR A 13 -21.07 -4.98 -6.15
N LEU A 14 -19.85 -4.64 -5.72
CA LEU A 14 -19.64 -3.86 -4.50
C LEU A 14 -20.10 -2.41 -4.72
N LYS A 15 -20.92 -1.91 -3.79
CA LYS A 15 -21.36 -0.52 -3.80
C LYS A 15 -20.21 0.42 -3.42
N ARG A 16 -20.38 1.71 -3.76
CA ARG A 16 -19.34 2.75 -3.58
C ARG A 16 -18.85 2.87 -2.15
N ASP A 17 -19.72 2.71 -1.16
CA ASP A 17 -19.38 2.74 0.27
C ASP A 17 -18.40 1.63 0.65
N LEU A 18 -18.63 0.40 0.17
CA LEU A 18 -17.74 -0.74 0.41
C LEU A 18 -16.40 -0.58 -0.30
N LEU A 19 -16.39 -0.07 -1.54
CA LEU A 19 -15.15 0.24 -2.27
C LEU A 19 -14.32 1.31 -1.55
N GLN A 20 -14.96 2.34 -1.02
CA GLN A 20 -14.31 3.40 -0.26
C GLN A 20 -13.75 2.88 1.06
N HIS A 21 -14.48 1.99 1.74
CA HIS A 21 -14.00 1.36 2.97
C HIS A 21 -12.76 0.49 2.72
N LEU A 22 -12.70 -0.22 1.58
CA LEU A 22 -11.52 -0.97 1.17
C LEU A 22 -10.38 -0.07 0.66
N GLY A 23 -10.63 1.23 0.42
CA GLY A 23 -9.66 2.18 -0.11
C GLY A 23 -9.29 1.97 -1.58
N ILE A 24 -10.18 1.35 -2.38
CA ILE A 24 -9.87 0.88 -3.74
C ILE A 24 -10.42 1.83 -4.79
N LYS A 25 -9.61 2.12 -5.81
CA LYS A 25 -9.97 2.95 -6.97
C LYS A 25 -10.37 2.09 -8.19
N PRO A 26 -11.13 2.65 -9.16
CA PRO A 26 -11.39 1.95 -10.42
C PRO A 26 -10.10 1.51 -11.11
N GLY A 27 -10.04 0.23 -11.50
CA GLY A 27 -8.86 -0.38 -12.14
C GLY A 27 -7.89 -1.08 -11.17
N GLU A 28 -8.04 -0.88 -9.86
CA GLU A 28 -7.26 -1.60 -8.85
C GLU A 28 -7.84 -3.00 -8.58
N ARG A 29 -6.99 -3.90 -8.09
CA ARG A 29 -7.33 -5.31 -7.86
C ARG A 29 -7.75 -5.55 -6.41
N ILE A 30 -8.57 -6.58 -6.24
CA ILE A 30 -9.04 -7.07 -4.93
C ILE A 30 -8.54 -8.50 -4.76
N ASN A 31 -8.04 -8.82 -3.56
CA ASN A 31 -7.67 -10.18 -3.18
C ASN A 31 -8.74 -10.80 -2.29
N PHE A 32 -8.92 -12.11 -2.44
CA PHE A 32 -9.88 -12.91 -1.67
C PHE A 32 -9.12 -14.00 -0.92
N ASP A 33 -9.31 -14.06 0.40
CA ASP A 33 -8.85 -15.20 1.20
C ASP A 33 -10.08 -16.03 1.59
N LYS A 34 -10.03 -17.35 1.34
CA LYS A 34 -11.08 -18.28 1.77
C LYS A 34 -10.87 -18.63 3.23
N LEU A 35 -11.91 -18.48 4.04
CA LEU A 35 -11.92 -18.84 5.46
C LEU A 35 -12.85 -20.04 5.68
N PRO A 36 -12.67 -20.81 6.77
CA PRO A 36 -13.61 -21.85 7.18
C PRO A 36 -15.04 -21.31 7.36
N GLY A 37 -16.05 -22.18 7.29
CA GLY A 37 -17.46 -21.77 7.48
C GLY A 37 -18.10 -21.10 6.26
N GLY A 38 -17.44 -21.11 5.09
CA GLY A 38 -17.97 -20.49 3.87
C GLY A 38 -17.75 -18.98 3.80
N GLU A 39 -16.85 -18.45 4.63
CA GLU A 39 -16.53 -17.04 4.68
C GLU A 39 -15.43 -16.63 3.69
N LEU A 40 -15.48 -15.38 3.26
CA LEU A 40 -14.45 -14.75 2.44
C LEU A 40 -13.95 -13.49 3.12
N ARG A 41 -12.63 -13.34 3.21
CA ARG A 41 -12.00 -12.06 3.54
C ARG A 41 -11.63 -11.34 2.26
N ILE A 42 -12.09 -10.09 2.13
CA ILE A 42 -11.85 -9.24 0.96
C ILE A 42 -10.87 -8.15 1.37
N LYS A 43 -9.78 -7.96 0.61
CA LYS A 43 -8.78 -6.92 0.86
C LYS A 43 -8.31 -6.27 -0.43
N ALA A 44 -7.92 -5.01 -0.37
CA ALA A 44 -7.23 -4.35 -1.48
C ALA A 44 -5.96 -5.14 -1.83
N ALA A 45 -5.71 -5.35 -3.13
CA ALA A 45 -4.47 -5.99 -3.56
C ALA A 45 -3.30 -5.08 -3.20
N GLN A 46 -2.42 -5.56 -2.34
CA GLN A 46 -1.19 -4.86 -2.01
C GLN A 46 -0.17 -5.07 -3.14
N PRO A 47 0.69 -4.07 -3.42
CA PRO A 47 1.85 -4.27 -4.27
C PRO A 47 2.65 -5.49 -3.77
N VAL A 48 3.11 -6.33 -4.69
CA VAL A 48 3.82 -7.59 -4.36
C VAL A 48 5.28 -7.33 -3.96
N GLY A 49 5.59 -6.16 -3.41
CA GLY A 49 6.94 -5.77 -3.02
C GLY A 49 7.19 -6.04 -1.54
N THR A 50 8.31 -6.70 -1.21
CA THR A 50 8.84 -6.71 0.16
C THR A 50 9.75 -5.50 0.36
N ILE A 51 10.05 -5.18 1.62
CA ILE A 51 11.03 -4.13 1.96
C ILE A 51 12.42 -4.46 1.38
N ASP A 52 12.72 -5.74 1.14
CA ASP A 52 13.97 -6.17 0.52
C ASP A 52 14.17 -5.57 -0.88
N ASN A 53 13.08 -5.37 -1.62
CA ASN A 53 13.12 -4.71 -2.93
C ASN A 53 13.48 -3.22 -2.83
N PHE A 54 13.36 -2.62 -1.65
CA PHE A 54 13.70 -1.23 -1.38
C PHE A 54 15.12 -1.08 -0.80
N ILE A 55 15.60 -2.07 -0.02
CA ILE A 55 16.95 -2.05 0.55
C ILE A 55 17.99 -1.96 -0.57
N GLY A 56 18.94 -1.05 -0.42
CA GLY A 56 19.99 -0.84 -1.43
C GLY A 56 19.52 -0.15 -2.71
N ARG A 57 18.32 0.43 -2.75
CA ARG A 57 17.79 1.13 -3.94
C ARG A 57 18.72 2.21 -4.49
N PHE A 58 19.56 2.80 -3.64
CA PHE A 58 20.58 3.81 -3.98
C PHE A 58 22.03 3.32 -3.91
N ALA A 59 22.27 2.04 -3.60
CA ALA A 59 23.61 1.46 -3.56
C ALA A 59 24.29 1.62 -4.92
N GLY A 60 25.51 2.18 -4.93
CA GLY A 60 26.27 2.47 -6.15
C GLY A 60 25.72 3.59 -7.04
N LYS A 61 24.61 4.24 -6.65
CA LYS A 61 23.99 5.34 -7.42
C LYS A 61 24.29 6.73 -6.86
N VAL A 62 24.91 6.78 -5.69
CA VAL A 62 25.28 8.03 -5.01
C VAL A 62 26.80 8.21 -5.03
N LYS A 63 27.25 9.41 -5.39
CA LYS A 63 28.68 9.77 -5.40
C LYS A 63 29.23 9.94 -3.98
N LYS A 64 28.41 10.49 -3.09
CA LYS A 64 28.73 10.70 -1.68
C LYS A 64 27.57 10.17 -0.84
N PRO A 65 27.67 8.96 -0.25
CA PRO A 65 26.70 8.52 0.74
C PRO A 65 26.81 9.41 1.98
N LEU A 66 25.68 9.79 2.57
CA LEU A 66 25.64 10.52 3.83
C LEU A 66 25.41 9.53 4.98
N THR A 67 26.08 9.75 6.11
CA THR A 67 25.75 9.05 7.37
C THR A 67 24.49 9.63 8.00
N LEU A 68 23.90 8.91 8.96
CA LEU A 68 22.74 9.41 9.68
C LEU A 68 23.07 10.67 10.49
N GLU A 69 24.29 10.75 11.01
CA GLU A 69 24.80 11.93 11.73
C GLU A 69 24.88 13.14 10.80
N GLU A 70 25.46 12.99 9.61
CA GLU A 70 25.51 14.07 8.60
C GLU A 70 24.09 14.51 8.19
N MET A 71 23.16 13.56 8.03
CA MET A 71 21.76 13.88 7.71
C MET A 71 21.08 14.68 8.82
N ASN A 72 21.31 14.31 10.08
CA ASN A 72 20.75 15.01 11.24
C ASN A 72 21.32 16.43 11.37
N GLU A 73 22.64 16.58 11.16
CA GLU A 73 23.29 17.89 11.18
C GLU A 73 22.74 18.80 10.08
N ILE A 74 22.65 18.31 8.84
CA ILE A 74 22.06 19.07 7.72
C ILE A 74 20.61 19.47 8.02
N ALA A 75 19.81 18.54 8.57
CA ALA A 75 18.43 18.83 8.94
C ALA A 75 18.33 19.91 10.05
N ALA A 76 19.21 19.85 11.04
CA ALA A 76 19.28 20.83 12.13
C ALA A 76 19.74 22.21 11.66
N SER A 77 20.82 22.29 10.88
CA SER A 77 21.31 23.54 10.29
C SER A 77 20.27 24.16 9.36
N GLY A 78 19.59 23.35 8.54
CA GLY A 78 18.51 23.80 7.67
C GLY A 78 17.32 24.36 8.46
N TRP A 79 16.96 23.76 9.60
CA TRP A 79 15.94 24.30 10.50
C TRP A 79 16.37 25.62 11.15
N ALA A 80 17.64 25.74 11.53
CA ALA A 80 18.22 26.95 12.12
C ALA A 80 18.43 28.10 11.11
N GLY A 81 18.29 27.82 9.80
CA GLY A 81 18.55 28.80 8.73
C GLY A 81 20.04 29.01 8.43
N GLU A 82 20.90 28.10 8.90
CA GLU A 82 22.33 28.09 8.63
C GLU A 82 22.58 27.44 7.26
N LYS A 83 23.53 28.00 6.49
CA LYS A 83 23.86 27.55 5.13
C LYS A 83 24.97 26.53 5.12
#